data_AF-A0A6P1EK55-F1
#
_entry.id   AF-A0A6P1EK55-F1
#
_cell.length_a   1.000
_cell.length_b   1.000
_cell.length_c   1.000
_cell.angle_alpha   90.00
_cell.angle_beta   90.00
_cell.angle_gamma   90.00
#
_symmetry.space_group_name_H-M   'P 1'
#
loop_
_entity.id
_entity.type
_entity.pdbx_description
1 polymer ?
#
loop_
_entity_poly.entity_id
_entity_poly.type
_entity_poly.pdbx_seq_one_letter_code
_entity_poly.pdbx_strand_id
1 'polypeptide(L)'
;MRFERLRFYLSGLAAVVFYFYMFHALERIVNRCGIITRIHYSSPKKKWTYIGDNWYFDEVTDDFTSVVVFLFVPALVLSYYFARLVYFWDLKRVFSTWCDAGLASGWIVGSAVLIAEQTLLANLSYEWGLLERWPNATGWAILGILVVSVRLIVDGWTAMLRNCARSSAK
;
A
#
# COMPACT_ATOMS: atom_id res chain seq x y z
N MET A 1 -18.79 -0.26 29.56
CA MET A 1 -17.56 0.54 29.74
C MET A 1 -16.27 -0.28 29.93
N ARG A 2 -16.01 -1.01 31.04
CA ARG A 2 -14.69 -1.67 31.26
C ARG A 2 -14.37 -2.79 30.25
N PHE A 3 -15.38 -3.59 29.88
CA PHE A 3 -15.25 -4.65 28.85
C PHE A 3 -15.12 -4.11 27.41
N GLU A 4 -15.72 -2.96 27.11
CA GLU A 4 -15.61 -2.33 25.79
C GLU A 4 -14.21 -1.76 25.56
N ARG A 5 -13.62 -1.15 26.59
CA ARG A 5 -12.22 -0.68 26.53
C ARG A 5 -11.26 -1.86 26.30
N LEU A 6 -11.48 -2.99 26.99
CA LEU A 6 -10.67 -4.19 26.80
C LEU A 6 -10.80 -4.76 25.38
N ARG A 7 -12.03 -4.86 24.86
CA ARG A 7 -12.28 -5.29 23.48
C ARG A 7 -11.63 -4.37 22.46
N PHE A 8 -11.67 -3.05 22.70
CA PHE A 8 -10.99 -2.08 21.85
C PHE A 8 -9.47 -2.31 21.83
N TYR A 9 -8.82 -2.43 22.99
CA TYR A 9 -7.37 -2.69 23.05
C TYR A 9 -6.98 -4.01 22.42
N LEU A 10 -7.75 -5.08 22.65
CA LEU A 10 -7.51 -6.39 22.03
C LEU A 10 -7.68 -6.33 20.51
N SER A 11 -8.69 -5.62 20.01
CA SER A 11 -8.89 -5.42 18.57
C SER A 11 -7.75 -4.60 17.95
N GLY A 12 -7.26 -3.58 18.64
CA GLY A 12 -6.11 -2.79 18.20
C GLY A 12 -4.82 -3.61 18.16
N LEU A 13 -4.55 -4.42 19.19
CA LEU A 13 -3.40 -5.32 19.22
C LEU A 13 -3.47 -6.35 18.08
N ALA A 14 -4.64 -6.96 17.89
CA ALA A 14 -4.87 -7.91 16.80
C ALA A 14 -4.66 -7.26 15.42
N ALA A 15 -5.09 -6.01 15.25
CA ALA A 15 -4.86 -5.24 14.04
C ALA A 15 -3.37 -5.04 13.75
N VAL A 16 -2.58 -4.67 14.77
CA VAL A 16 -1.12 -4.48 14.63
C VAL A 16 -0.44 -5.78 14.22
N VAL A 17 -0.73 -6.89 14.91
CA VAL A 17 -0.14 -8.20 14.57
C VAL A 17 -0.54 -8.61 13.16
N PHE A 18 -1.80 -8.46 12.80
CA PHE A 18 -2.30 -8.82 11.48
C PHE A 18 -1.72 -7.94 10.37
N TYR A 19 -1.49 -6.66 10.64
CA TYR A 19 -0.82 -5.74 9.73
C TYR A 19 0.58 -6.24 9.37
N PHE A 20 1.41 -6.58 10.37
CA PHE A 20 2.76 -7.12 10.12
C PHE A 20 2.71 -8.43 9.32
N TYR A 21 1.80 -9.32 9.69
CA TYR A 21 1.61 -10.58 8.98
C TYR A 21 1.22 -10.35 7.51
N MET A 22 0.23 -9.49 7.26
CA MET A 22 -0.24 -9.21 5.90
C MET A 22 0.78 -8.44 5.08
N PHE A 23 1.49 -7.50 5.67
CA PHE A 23 2.57 -6.80 5.00
C PHE A 23 3.63 -7.80 4.49
N HIS A 24 4.11 -8.71 5.34
CA HIS A 24 5.07 -9.73 4.93
C HIS A 24 4.49 -10.74 3.93
N ALA A 25 3.20 -11.08 4.04
CA ALA A 25 2.54 -11.95 3.08
C ALA A 25 2.47 -11.30 1.69
N LEU A 26 2.05 -10.03 1.62
CA LEU A 26 2.01 -9.24 0.39
C LEU A 26 3.41 -9.05 -0.19
N GLU A 27 4.39 -8.73 0.64
CA GLU A 27 5.80 -8.62 0.26
C GLU A 27 6.30 -9.93 -0.38
N ARG A 28 5.99 -11.09 0.21
CA ARG A 28 6.35 -12.40 -0.36
C ARG A 28 5.66 -12.67 -1.70
N ILE A 29 4.39 -12.31 -1.85
CA ILE A 29 3.64 -12.48 -3.10
C ILE A 29 4.29 -11.64 -4.21
N VAL A 30 4.58 -10.38 -3.92
CA VAL A 30 5.17 -9.43 -4.88
C VAL A 30 6.57 -9.88 -5.29
N ASN A 31 7.40 -10.33 -4.35
CA ASN A 31 8.71 -10.90 -4.65
C ASN A 31 8.61 -12.17 -5.52
N ARG A 32 7.59 -13.02 -5.31
CA ARG A 32 7.35 -14.19 -6.19
C ARG A 32 6.94 -13.80 -7.61
N CYS A 33 6.38 -12.62 -7.81
CA CYS A 33 6.10 -12.06 -9.13
C CYS A 33 7.34 -11.42 -9.78
N GLY A 34 8.52 -11.53 -9.17
CA GLY A 34 9.77 -10.97 -9.69
C GLY A 34 9.95 -9.47 -9.41
N ILE A 35 9.06 -8.87 -8.60
CA ILE A 35 9.15 -7.46 -8.23
C ILE A 35 9.96 -7.35 -6.95
N ILE A 36 11.13 -6.73 -7.05
CA ILE A 36 12.06 -6.58 -5.92
C ILE A 36 11.48 -5.57 -4.93
N THR A 37 11.17 -5.99 -3.71
CA THR A 37 10.70 -5.07 -2.66
C THR A 37 11.84 -4.47 -1.83
N ARG A 38 12.96 -5.18 -1.71
CA ARG A 38 14.16 -4.75 -0.95
C ARG A 38 15.40 -4.87 -1.81
N ILE A 39 16.22 -3.83 -1.80
CA ILE A 39 17.51 -3.79 -2.47
C ILE A 39 18.59 -4.01 -1.42
N HIS A 40 19.32 -5.12 -1.55
CA HIS A 40 20.52 -5.36 -0.77
C HIS A 40 21.74 -4.81 -1.52
N TYR A 41 22.50 -3.93 -0.89
CA TYR A 41 23.75 -3.41 -1.41
C TYR A 41 24.91 -4.26 -0.92
N SER A 42 25.68 -4.84 -1.86
CA SER A 42 26.90 -5.61 -1.55
C SER A 42 28.00 -4.80 -0.84
N SER A 43 27.90 -3.47 -0.86
CA SER A 43 28.76 -2.56 -0.10
C SER A 43 27.90 -1.44 0.48
N PRO A 44 28.11 -1.03 1.75
CA PRO A 44 27.30 -0.01 2.38
C PRO A 44 27.27 1.28 1.54
N LYS A 45 26.08 1.85 1.35
CA LYS A 45 25.89 3.10 0.61
C LYS A 45 25.56 4.21 1.60
N LYS A 46 26.32 5.32 1.55
CA LYS A 46 26.01 6.51 2.34
C LYS A 46 24.78 7.22 1.78
N LYS A 47 23.75 7.37 2.60
CA LYS A 47 22.50 8.06 2.26
C LYS A 47 22.03 8.93 3.42
N TRP A 48 21.22 9.94 3.10
CA TRP A 48 20.49 10.70 4.10
C TRP A 48 19.29 9.90 4.59
N THR A 49 19.28 9.57 5.87
CA THR A 49 18.22 8.83 6.54
C THR A 49 17.58 9.73 7.58
N TYR A 50 16.25 9.80 7.60
CA TYR A 50 15.51 10.54 8.60
C TYR A 50 15.23 9.64 9.80
N ILE A 51 15.82 9.95 10.96
CA ILE A 51 15.69 9.15 12.19
C ILE A 51 15.19 10.06 13.31
N GLY A 52 14.02 9.75 13.87
CA GLY A 52 13.36 10.65 14.81
C GLY A 52 13.01 11.98 14.14
N ASP A 53 13.62 13.07 14.60
CA ASP A 53 13.38 14.42 14.08
C ASP A 53 14.58 15.02 13.33
N ASN A 54 15.60 14.23 13.01
CA ASN A 54 16.82 14.72 12.38
C ASN A 54 17.23 13.89 11.15
N TRP A 55 17.89 14.57 10.21
CA TRP A 55 18.55 13.94 9.08
C TRP A 55 19.96 13.52 9.47
N TYR A 56 20.27 12.24 9.26
CA TYR A 56 21.58 11.65 9.48
C TYR A 56 22.15 11.16 8.17
N PHE A 57 23.46 11.34 7.98
CA PHE A 57 24.16 10.77 6.84
C PHE A 57 24.79 9.44 7.28
N ASP A 58 24.13 8.33 6.96
CA ASP A 58 24.46 7.01 7.48
C ASP A 58 24.70 5.99 6.37
N GLU A 59 25.38 4.91 6.70
CA GLU A 59 25.70 3.80 5.80
C GLU A 59 24.59 2.75 5.83
N VAL A 60 23.94 2.56 4.68
CA VAL A 60 22.78 1.66 4.54
C VAL A 60 23.17 0.48 3.65
N THR A 61 22.94 -0.74 4.16
CA THR A 61 23.15 -1.99 3.40
C THR A 61 21.87 -2.51 2.77
N ASP A 62 20.70 -2.18 3.32
CA ASP A 62 19.40 -2.59 2.82
C ASP A 62 18.47 -1.39 2.67
N ASP A 63 17.85 -1.26 1.52
CA ASP A 63 16.90 -0.19 1.25
C ASP A 63 15.59 -0.74 0.71
N PHE A 64 14.48 -0.09 1.08
CA PHE A 64 13.17 -0.43 0.56
C PHE A 64 12.98 0.22 -0.80
N THR A 65 12.41 -0.53 -1.73
CA THR A 65 11.93 0.06 -2.98
C THR A 65 10.68 0.90 -2.72
N SER A 66 10.43 1.87 -3.59
CA SER A 66 9.21 2.68 -3.56
C SER A 66 7.93 1.86 -3.75
N VAL A 67 8.02 0.64 -4.30
CA VAL A 67 6.92 -0.35 -4.40
C VAL A 67 6.36 -0.69 -3.01
N VAL A 68 7.20 -0.71 -1.98
CA VAL A 68 6.79 -1.06 -0.61
C VAL A 68 5.77 -0.08 -0.05
N VAL A 69 5.81 1.18 -0.47
CA VAL A 69 4.82 2.20 -0.06
C VAL A 69 3.41 1.77 -0.46
N PHE A 70 3.26 1.17 -1.65
CA PHE A 70 1.98 0.66 -2.15
C PHE A 70 1.53 -0.64 -1.48
N LEU A 71 2.38 -1.30 -0.70
CA LEU A 71 2.02 -2.48 0.11
C LEU A 71 1.51 -2.11 1.50
N PHE A 72 1.93 -0.97 2.04
CA PHE A 72 1.43 -0.49 3.34
C PHE A 72 -0.06 -0.20 3.31
N VAL A 73 -0.55 0.43 2.24
CA VAL A 73 -1.95 0.80 2.11
C VAL A 73 -2.89 -0.42 2.17
N PRO A 74 -2.75 -1.47 1.35
CA PRO A 74 -3.61 -2.65 1.43
C PRO A 74 -3.43 -3.41 2.73
N ALA A 75 -2.21 -3.45 3.31
CA ALA A 75 -1.99 -4.06 4.62
C ALA A 75 -2.76 -3.32 5.74
N LEU A 76 -2.76 -1.98 5.74
CA LEU A 76 -3.51 -1.16 6.68
C LEU A 76 -5.02 -1.33 6.50
N VAL A 77 -5.49 -1.34 5.24
CA VAL A 77 -6.91 -1.54 4.93
C VAL A 77 -7.38 -2.91 5.42
N LEU A 78 -6.65 -3.98 5.11
CA LEU A 78 -6.96 -5.33 5.58
C LEU A 78 -6.91 -5.43 7.11
N SER A 79 -5.91 -4.80 7.74
CA SER A 79 -5.80 -4.71 9.21
C SER A 79 -6.98 -4.00 9.85
N TYR A 80 -7.47 -2.92 9.25
CA TYR A 80 -8.66 -2.20 9.72
C TYR A 80 -9.91 -3.09 9.67
N TYR A 81 -10.14 -3.81 8.56
CA TYR A 81 -11.28 -4.73 8.45
C TYR A 81 -11.14 -5.91 9.43
N PHE A 82 -9.93 -6.41 9.65
CA PHE A 82 -9.65 -7.44 10.65
C PHE A 82 -9.91 -6.92 12.09
N ALA A 83 -9.53 -5.69 12.40
CA ALA A 83 -9.84 -5.06 13.70
C ALA A 83 -11.34 -5.00 13.94
N ARG A 84 -12.12 -4.58 12.93
CA ARG A 84 -13.59 -4.57 12.99
C ARG A 84 -14.17 -5.98 13.16
N LEU A 85 -13.60 -6.97 12.47
CA LEU A 85 -13.98 -8.38 12.63
C LEU A 85 -13.79 -8.86 14.07
N VAL A 86 -12.62 -8.60 14.67
CA VAL A 86 -12.33 -8.98 16.05
C VAL A 86 -13.21 -8.22 17.04
N TYR A 87 -13.52 -6.95 16.76
CA TYR A 87 -14.34 -6.13 17.64
C TYR A 87 -15.82 -6.55 17.66
N PHE A 88 -16.42 -6.77 16.48
CA PHE A 88 -17.85 -7.10 16.36
C PHE A 88 -18.14 -8.60 16.33
N TRP A 89 -17.15 -9.43 15.99
CA TRP A 89 -17.27 -10.89 15.80
C TRP A 89 -18.33 -11.32 14.78
N ASP A 90 -18.74 -10.42 13.90
CA ASP A 90 -19.83 -10.63 12.94
C ASP A 90 -19.42 -10.13 11.55
N LEU A 91 -19.20 -11.07 10.63
CA LEU A 91 -18.85 -10.79 9.24
C LEU A 91 -19.93 -9.96 8.53
N LYS A 92 -21.22 -10.23 8.79
CA LYS A 92 -22.32 -9.49 8.17
C LYS A 92 -22.34 -8.04 8.63
N ARG A 93 -21.93 -7.78 9.87
CA ARG A 93 -21.84 -6.42 10.43
C ARG A 93 -20.60 -5.66 9.97
N VAL A 94 -19.53 -6.36 9.61
CA VAL A 94 -18.29 -5.75 9.08
C VAL A 94 -18.44 -5.40 7.61
N PHE A 95 -19.05 -6.28 6.82
CA PHE A 95 -19.32 -6.12 5.40
C PHE A 95 -20.81 -5.93 5.12
N SER A 96 -21.47 -5.12 5.96
CA SER A 96 -22.91 -4.89 5.89
C SER A 96 -23.33 -4.22 4.59
N THR A 97 -22.41 -3.50 3.96
CA THR A 97 -22.64 -2.77 2.73
C THR A 97 -21.68 -3.29 1.67
N TRP A 98 -22.20 -3.52 0.46
CA TRP A 98 -21.37 -3.84 -0.70
C TRP A 98 -20.29 -2.76 -0.96
N CYS A 99 -20.57 -1.53 -0.54
CA CYS A 99 -19.62 -0.42 -0.53
C CYS A 99 -18.36 -0.70 0.31
N ASP A 100 -18.49 -1.38 1.46
CA ASP A 100 -17.35 -1.70 2.34
C ASP A 100 -16.44 -2.77 1.73
N ALA A 101 -17.02 -3.85 1.19
CA ALA A 101 -16.26 -4.87 0.47
C ALA A 101 -15.65 -4.33 -0.84
N GLY A 102 -16.40 -3.45 -1.51
CA GLY A 102 -15.95 -2.72 -2.70
C GLY A 102 -14.78 -1.80 -2.41
N LEU A 103 -14.77 -1.07 -1.29
CA LEU A 103 -13.65 -0.23 -0.87
C LEU A 103 -12.40 -1.06 -0.59
N ALA A 104 -12.53 -2.16 0.16
CA ALA A 104 -11.41 -3.06 0.44
C ALA A 104 -10.78 -3.62 -0.84
N SER A 105 -11.61 -4.13 -1.76
CA SER A 105 -11.14 -4.67 -3.04
C SER A 105 -10.54 -3.59 -3.94
N GLY A 106 -11.08 -2.36 -3.91
CA GLY A 106 -10.52 -1.22 -4.66
C GLY A 106 -9.11 -0.86 -4.22
N TRP A 107 -8.84 -0.88 -2.92
CA TRP A 107 -7.48 -0.64 -2.43
C TRP A 107 -6.51 -1.75 -2.83
N ILE A 108 -6.95 -3.02 -2.82
CA ILE A 108 -6.10 -4.14 -3.23
C ILE A 108 -5.79 -4.06 -4.73
N VAL A 109 -6.82 -3.93 -5.56
CA VAL A 109 -6.68 -3.86 -7.03
C VAL A 109 -5.90 -2.60 -7.43
N GLY A 110 -6.26 -1.45 -6.86
CA GLY A 110 -5.58 -0.18 -7.14
C GLY A 110 -4.09 -0.23 -6.77
N SER A 111 -3.75 -0.80 -5.61
CA SER A 111 -2.35 -0.98 -5.22
C SER A 111 -1.61 -1.90 -6.19
N ALA A 112 -2.21 -3.01 -6.61
CA ALA A 112 -1.61 -3.91 -7.59
C ALA A 112 -1.36 -3.22 -8.94
N VAL A 113 -2.30 -2.40 -9.42
CA VAL A 113 -2.15 -1.60 -10.65
C VAL A 113 -1.00 -0.59 -10.51
N LEU A 114 -0.93 0.14 -9.40
CA LEU A 114 0.13 1.12 -9.16
C LEU A 114 1.52 0.48 -9.06
N ILE A 115 1.60 -0.72 -8.47
CA ILE A 115 2.84 -1.49 -8.41
C ILE A 115 3.28 -1.90 -9.82
N ALA A 116 2.37 -2.39 -10.64
CA ALA A 116 2.65 -2.78 -12.02
C ALA A 116 3.09 -1.56 -12.85
N GLU A 117 2.38 -0.45 -12.74
CA GLU A 117 2.69 0.82 -13.40
C GLU A 117 4.07 1.35 -12.99
N GLN A 118 4.36 1.38 -11.68
CA GLN A 118 5.66 1.82 -11.19
C GLN A 118 6.79 0.93 -11.71
N THR A 119 6.59 -0.39 -11.74
CA THR A 119 7.58 -1.34 -12.27
C THR A 119 7.83 -1.09 -13.75
N LEU A 120 6.77 -0.87 -14.53
CA LEU A 120 6.86 -0.54 -15.95
C LEU A 120 7.61 0.78 -16.18
N LEU A 121 7.26 1.83 -15.44
CA LEU A 121 7.92 3.14 -15.53
C LEU A 121 9.40 3.07 -15.17
N ALA A 122 9.76 2.29 -14.14
CA ALA A 122 11.14 2.07 -13.75
C ALA A 122 11.95 1.39 -14.86
N ASN A 123 11.40 0.32 -15.46
CA ASN A 123 12.04 -0.40 -16.57
C ASN A 123 12.22 0.49 -17.80
N LEU A 124 11.19 1.24 -18.18
CA LEU A 124 11.24 2.14 -19.32
C LEU A 124 12.25 3.27 -19.11
N SER A 125 12.31 3.82 -17.89
CA SER A 125 13.28 4.86 -17.55
C SER A 125 14.72 4.36 -17.55
N TYR A 126 14.92 3.08 -17.21
CA TYR A 126 16.22 2.42 -17.31
C TYR A 126 16.60 2.17 -18.77
N GLU A 127 15.73 1.58 -19.57
CA GLU A 127 15.98 1.29 -20.99
C GLU A 127 16.32 2.54 -21.82
N TRP A 128 15.67 3.67 -21.52
CA TRP A 128 15.90 4.93 -22.23
C TRP A 128 17.03 5.80 -21.62
N GLY A 129 17.70 5.31 -20.57
CA GLY A 129 18.77 6.04 -19.87
C GLY A 129 18.31 7.35 -19.22
N LEU A 130 17.01 7.48 -18.94
CA LEU A 130 16.42 8.72 -18.38
C LEU A 130 16.89 8.95 -16.94
N LEU A 131 16.96 7.87 -16.15
CA LEU A 131 17.43 7.95 -14.76
C LEU A 131 18.90 8.39 -14.66
N GLU A 132 19.74 8.02 -15.62
CA GLU A 132 21.14 8.43 -15.65
C GLU A 132 21.33 9.87 -16.12
N ARG A 133 20.58 10.28 -17.15
CA ARG A 133 20.71 11.63 -17.74
C ARG A 133 20.00 12.71 -16.94
N TRP A 134 18.82 12.40 -16.39
CA TRP A 134 17.93 13.35 -15.73
C TRP A 134 17.28 12.75 -14.47
N PRO A 135 18.06 12.39 -13.44
CA PRO A 135 17.55 11.65 -12.29
C PRO A 135 16.40 12.36 -11.58
N ASN A 136 16.53 13.67 -11.35
CA ASN A 136 15.52 14.46 -10.63
C ASN A 136 14.25 14.65 -11.48
N ALA A 137 14.39 15.02 -12.76
CA ALA A 137 13.23 15.27 -13.63
C ALA A 137 12.44 13.98 -13.88
N THR A 138 13.14 12.85 -14.06
CA THR A 138 12.53 11.53 -14.21
C THR A 138 11.77 11.13 -12.95
N GLY A 139 12.36 11.36 -11.77
CA GLY A 139 11.69 11.13 -10.48
C GLY A 139 10.39 11.93 -10.34
N TRP A 140 10.42 13.23 -10.64
CA TRP A 140 9.22 14.08 -10.59
C TRP A 140 8.15 13.67 -11.61
N ALA A 141 8.56 13.28 -12.83
CA ALA A 141 7.64 12.81 -13.86
C ALA A 141 6.93 11.51 -13.44
N ILE A 142 7.68 10.52 -12.93
CA ILE A 142 7.12 9.27 -12.40
C ILE A 142 6.12 9.57 -11.28
N LEU A 143 6.47 10.46 -10.35
CA LEU A 143 5.59 10.84 -9.24
C LEU A 143 4.31 11.52 -9.76
N GLY A 144 4.42 12.42 -10.73
CA GLY A 144 3.28 13.06 -11.37
C GLY A 144 2.33 12.06 -12.04
N ILE A 145 2.88 11.09 -12.78
CA ILE A 145 2.09 10.01 -13.41
C ILE A 145 1.36 9.21 -12.33
N LEU A 146 2.05 8.76 -11.29
CA LEU A 146 1.45 7.98 -10.21
C LEU A 146 0.33 8.75 -9.49
N VAL A 147 0.47 10.06 -9.27
CA VAL A 147 -0.59 10.89 -8.66
C VAL A 147 -1.83 10.94 -9.55
N VAL A 148 -1.66 11.10 -10.86
CA VAL A 148 -2.76 11.09 -11.82
C VAL A 148 -3.44 9.70 -11.83
N SER A 149 -2.65 8.63 -11.87
CA SER A 149 -3.16 7.25 -11.86
C SER A 149 -3.92 6.91 -10.58
N VAL A 150 -3.41 7.30 -9.41
CA VAL A 150 -4.14 7.18 -8.13
C VAL A 150 -5.50 7.87 -8.23
N ARG A 151 -5.53 9.10 -8.75
CA ARG A 151 -6.79 9.86 -8.87
C ARG A 151 -7.77 9.19 -9.82
N LEU A 152 -7.30 8.71 -10.98
CA LEU A 152 -8.13 7.97 -11.93
C LEU A 152 -8.70 6.68 -11.34
N ILE A 153 -7.89 5.94 -10.59
CA ILE A 153 -8.32 4.72 -9.89
C ILE A 153 -9.39 5.09 -8.85
N VAL A 154 -9.16 6.10 -8.02
CA VAL A 154 -10.11 6.52 -6.98
C VAL A 154 -11.42 7.01 -7.60
N ASP A 155 -11.36 7.87 -8.62
CA ASP A 155 -12.53 8.42 -9.28
C ASP A 155 -13.33 7.32 -10.01
N GLY A 156 -12.65 6.45 -10.75
CA GLY A 156 -13.26 5.31 -11.46
C GLY A 156 -13.90 4.31 -10.50
N TRP A 157 -13.20 3.96 -9.42
CA TRP A 157 -13.71 3.02 -8.43
C TRP A 157 -14.91 3.61 -7.68
N THR A 158 -14.84 4.89 -7.31
CA THR A 158 -15.96 5.60 -6.66
C THR A 158 -17.19 5.66 -7.58
N ALA A 159 -16.99 5.91 -8.88
CA ALA A 159 -18.08 5.89 -9.86
C ALA A 159 -18.72 4.50 -9.96
N MET A 160 -17.91 3.43 -9.98
CA MET A 160 -18.39 2.05 -9.99
C MET A 160 -19.24 1.75 -8.75
N LEU A 161 -18.75 2.09 -7.55
CA LEU A 161 -19.47 1.88 -6.30
C LEU A 161 -20.81 2.64 -6.25
N ARG A 162 -20.84 3.88 -6.75
CA ARG A 162 -22.09 4.67 -6.84
C ARG A 162 -23.10 4.03 -7.79
N ASN A 163 -22.65 3.49 -8.92
CA ASN A 163 -23.53 2.83 -9.88
C ASN A 163 -24.09 1.51 -9.34
N CYS A 164 -23.27 0.72 -8.64
CA CYS A 164 -23.72 -0.49 -7.95
C CYS A 164 -24.72 -0.19 -6.82
N ALA A 165 -24.50 0.88 -6.05
CA ALA A 165 -25.45 1.29 -5.00
C ALA A 165 -26.81 1.69 -5.58
N ARG A 166 -26.84 2.34 -6.76
CA ARG A 166 -28.08 2.70 -7.45
C ARG A 166 -28.82 1.50 -8.03
N SER A 167 -28.12 0.47 -8.51
CA SER A 167 -28.78 -0.73 -9.06
C SER A 167 -29.41 -1.60 -7.97
N SER A 168 -28.86 -1.58 -6.75
CA SER A 168 -29.36 -2.37 -5.62
C SER A 168 -30.56 -1.75 -4.90
N ALA A 169 -30.94 -0.52 -5.26
CA ALA A 169 -32.09 0.21 -4.70
C ALA A 169 -33.36 0.12 -5.59
N LYS A 170 -33.27 -0.60 -6.72
CA LYS A 170 -34.39 -0.94 -7.60
C LYS A 170 -34.76 -2.41 -7.39
#